data_AF-A0A7X8WM31-F1
#
_entry.id   AF-A0A7X8WM31-F1
#
_cell.length_a   1.000
_cell.length_b   1.000
_cell.length_c   1.000
_cell.angle_alpha   90.00
_cell.angle_beta   90.00
_cell.angle_gamma   90.00
#
_symmetry.space_group_name_H-M   'P 1'
#
loop_
_entity.id
_entity.type
_entity.pdbx_description
1 polymer ?
#
loop_
_entity_poly.entity_id
_entity_poly.type
_entity_poly.pdbx_seq_one_letter_code
_entity_poly.pdbx_strand_id
1 'polypeptide(L)'
;ATIYFGSDEADRQLQEVSEAFEEAHELGMATVLWCYTRNNDFKVGDKDYHSAADLTGQANYLGATIKADIIKQKLPETNGGFRDIKFAKTDPAMYDKLTTDHPIDLCRYQVVNNYMGKVGLINSGEASGDNDLADAARTAVINKRAGGTGLIVGRKSFQRPMKEGVELLNLIQDVYLNEEIDLA
;
A
#
# COMPACT_ATOMS: atom_id res chain seq x y z
N ALA A 1 3.56 -10.56 -8.20
CA ALA A 1 4.93 -10.75 -7.66
C ALA A 1 5.12 -9.94 -6.37
N THR A 2 6.20 -10.14 -5.63
CA THR A 2 6.53 -9.37 -4.43
C THR A 2 7.96 -8.88 -4.52
N ILE A 3 8.18 -7.60 -4.26
CA ILE A 3 9.51 -7.02 -4.06
C ILE A 3 9.60 -6.50 -2.64
N TYR A 4 10.73 -6.77 -2.00
CA TYR A 4 11.10 -6.30 -0.67
C TYR A 4 12.07 -5.10 -0.80
N PHE A 5 11.52 -3.92 -1.05
CA PHE A 5 12.28 -2.68 -1.26
C PHE A 5 13.13 -2.31 -0.04
N GLY A 6 14.41 -2.06 -0.29
CA GLY A 6 15.42 -1.80 0.75
C GLY A 6 16.10 -3.05 1.30
N SER A 7 15.73 -4.25 0.88
CA SER A 7 16.48 -5.47 1.21
C SER A 7 17.69 -5.66 0.29
N ASP A 8 18.67 -6.48 0.70
CA ASP A 8 19.86 -6.79 -0.10
C ASP A 8 19.51 -7.39 -1.48
N GLU A 9 18.37 -8.06 -1.59
CA GLU A 9 17.91 -8.74 -2.81
C GLU A 9 17.00 -7.86 -3.68
N ALA A 10 16.71 -6.62 -3.27
CA ALA A 10 15.70 -5.78 -3.94
C ALA A 10 16.04 -5.53 -5.40
N ASP A 11 17.32 -5.29 -5.73
CA ASP A 11 17.77 -5.01 -7.10
C ASP A 11 17.60 -6.23 -8.02
N ARG A 12 17.85 -7.45 -7.50
CA ARG A 12 17.60 -8.69 -8.25
C ARG A 12 16.11 -8.88 -8.47
N GLN A 13 15.30 -8.74 -7.41
CA GLN A 13 13.85 -8.89 -7.48
C GLN A 13 13.23 -7.88 -8.46
N LEU A 14 13.73 -6.64 -8.50
CA LEU A 14 13.26 -5.63 -9.44
C LEU A 14 13.49 -6.04 -10.90
N GLN A 15 14.68 -6.57 -11.22
CA GLN A 15 14.99 -7.05 -12.57
C GLN A 15 14.15 -8.27 -12.95
N GLU A 16 14.13 -9.31 -12.11
CA GLU A 16 13.39 -10.55 -12.37
C GLU A 16 11.87 -10.28 -12.52
N VAL A 17 11.31 -9.42 -11.69
CA VAL A 17 9.89 -9.08 -11.76
C VAL A 17 9.57 -8.21 -12.98
N SER A 18 10.49 -7.31 -13.38
CA SER A 18 10.31 -6.51 -14.60
C SER A 18 10.23 -7.40 -15.84
N GLU A 19 11.10 -8.40 -15.96
CA GLU A 19 11.07 -9.36 -17.08
C GLU A 19 9.79 -10.20 -17.05
N ALA A 20 9.40 -10.71 -15.87
CA ALA A 20 8.19 -11.50 -15.71
C ALA A 20 6.90 -10.69 -16.02
N PHE A 21 6.89 -9.39 -15.72
CA PHE A 21 5.75 -8.53 -16.02
C PHE A 21 5.65 -8.20 -17.51
N GLU A 22 6.79 -8.03 -18.19
CA GLU A 22 6.81 -7.92 -19.66
C GLU A 22 6.20 -9.15 -20.31
N GLU A 23 6.65 -10.35 -19.93
CA GLU A 23 6.13 -11.61 -20.47
C GLU A 23 4.63 -11.78 -20.16
N ALA A 24 4.21 -11.46 -18.93
CA ALA A 24 2.80 -11.49 -18.56
C ALA A 24 1.96 -10.58 -19.47
N HIS A 25 2.45 -9.40 -19.82
CA HIS A 25 1.78 -8.46 -20.72
C HIS A 25 1.75 -8.95 -22.17
N GLU A 26 2.82 -9.58 -22.66
CA GLU A 26 2.82 -10.24 -23.98
C GLU A 26 1.75 -11.34 -24.08
N LEU A 27 1.44 -11.99 -22.96
CA LEU A 27 0.40 -13.01 -22.84
C LEU A 27 -1.00 -12.46 -22.52
N GLY A 28 -1.15 -11.14 -22.38
CA GLY A 28 -2.43 -10.49 -22.06
C GLY A 28 -2.90 -10.68 -20.61
N MET A 29 -1.98 -10.96 -19.67
CA MET A 29 -2.27 -11.12 -18.25
C MET A 29 -2.10 -9.81 -17.48
N ALA A 30 -2.96 -9.57 -16.49
CA ALA A 30 -2.80 -8.47 -15.55
C ALA A 30 -1.75 -8.80 -14.48
N THR A 31 -1.02 -7.79 -14.03
CA THR A 31 0.05 -7.90 -13.05
C THR A 31 -0.31 -7.18 -11.75
N VAL A 32 -0.02 -7.83 -10.62
CA VAL A 32 -0.18 -7.25 -9.28
C VAL A 32 1.13 -7.35 -8.54
N LEU A 33 1.62 -6.22 -8.03
CA LEU A 33 2.91 -6.13 -7.36
C LEU A 33 2.78 -5.70 -5.91
N TRP A 34 3.22 -6.56 -5.02
CA TRP A 34 3.38 -6.24 -3.61
C TRP A 34 4.69 -5.47 -3.42
N CYS A 35 4.60 -4.21 -3.03
CA CYS A 35 5.75 -3.29 -2.92
C CYS A 35 6.22 -3.11 -1.48
N TYR A 36 6.50 -4.18 -0.75
CA TYR A 36 6.79 -4.03 0.67
C TYR A 36 8.19 -3.50 0.94
N THR A 37 8.31 -2.52 1.84
CA THR A 37 9.61 -2.14 2.37
C THR A 37 10.14 -3.22 3.30
N ARG A 38 11.46 -3.44 3.32
CA ARG A 38 12.12 -4.39 4.21
C ARG A 38 13.58 -4.01 4.39
N ASN A 39 13.92 -3.37 5.50
CA ASN A 39 15.31 -3.09 5.86
C ASN A 39 15.41 -2.90 7.38
N ASN A 40 16.38 -3.54 8.03
CA ASN A 40 16.60 -3.38 9.47
C ASN A 40 16.93 -1.92 9.85
N ASP A 41 17.57 -1.18 8.96
CA ASP A 41 17.94 0.23 9.15
C ASP A 41 16.71 1.17 9.12
N PHE A 42 15.54 0.66 8.74
CA PHE A 42 14.29 1.44 8.83
C PHE A 42 13.75 1.50 10.27
N LYS A 43 14.44 0.87 11.24
CA LYS A 43 14.19 1.04 12.66
C LYS A 43 15.24 1.97 13.25
N VAL A 44 14.80 3.12 13.77
CA VAL A 44 15.68 4.13 14.35
C VAL A 44 15.21 4.43 15.77
N GLY A 45 16.00 3.99 16.76
CA GLY A 45 15.57 4.01 18.16
C GLY A 45 14.32 3.15 18.36
N ASP A 46 13.28 3.74 18.96
CA ASP A 46 12.00 3.06 19.23
C ASP A 46 10.98 3.19 18.08
N LYS A 47 11.37 3.79 16.95
CA LYS A 47 10.49 4.02 15.80
C LYS A 47 10.75 3.03 14.68
N ASP A 48 9.67 2.55 14.05
CA ASP A 48 9.70 1.70 12.86
C ASP A 48 9.08 2.45 11.67
N TYR A 49 9.87 2.65 10.61
CA TYR A 49 9.46 3.40 9.42
C TYR A 49 9.07 2.51 8.23
N HIS A 50 8.94 1.19 8.39
CA HIS A 50 8.50 0.32 7.29
C HIS A 50 7.12 0.70 6.73
N SER A 51 6.25 1.33 7.53
CA SER A 51 4.95 1.83 7.07
C SER A 51 4.96 3.33 6.75
N ALA A 52 6.13 3.98 6.66
CA ALA A 52 6.20 5.41 6.37
C ALA A 52 5.67 5.72 4.97
N ALA A 53 4.81 6.73 4.85
CA ALA A 53 4.17 7.10 3.60
C ALA A 53 5.19 7.48 2.50
N ASP A 54 6.28 8.17 2.86
CA ASP A 54 7.36 8.52 1.93
C ASP A 54 8.15 7.31 1.41
N LEU A 55 8.51 6.37 2.30
CA LEU A 55 9.20 5.13 1.92
C LEU A 55 8.31 4.19 1.09
N THR A 56 7.09 3.95 1.55
CA THR A 56 6.14 3.08 0.86
C THR A 56 5.67 3.70 -0.45
N GLY A 57 5.52 5.02 -0.53
CA GLY A 57 5.25 5.75 -1.76
C GLY A 57 6.37 5.57 -2.79
N GLN A 58 7.63 5.64 -2.37
CA GLN A 58 8.75 5.38 -3.29
C GLN A 58 8.80 3.93 -3.79
N ALA A 59 8.54 2.97 -2.91
CA ALA A 59 8.43 1.57 -3.30
C ALA A 59 7.32 1.35 -4.34
N ASN A 60 6.17 1.99 -4.12
CA ASN A 60 5.04 1.99 -5.05
C ASN A 60 5.42 2.59 -6.40
N TYR A 61 6.08 3.75 -6.42
CA TYR A 61 6.55 4.40 -7.64
C TYR A 61 7.46 3.49 -8.47
N LEU A 62 8.45 2.85 -7.82
CA LEU A 62 9.35 1.91 -8.50
C LEU A 62 8.56 0.72 -9.06
N GLY A 63 7.59 0.19 -8.32
CA GLY A 63 6.71 -0.86 -8.81
C GLY A 63 5.90 -0.43 -10.04
N ALA A 64 5.38 0.79 -10.05
CA ALA A 64 4.65 1.33 -11.19
C ALA A 64 5.54 1.51 -12.44
N THR A 65 6.83 1.81 -12.26
CA THR A 65 7.79 1.96 -13.38
C THR A 65 8.10 0.65 -14.10
N ILE A 66 7.93 -0.50 -13.43
CA ILE A 66 8.14 -1.84 -14.02
C ILE A 66 6.83 -2.49 -14.47
N LYS A 67 5.88 -1.67 -14.94
CA LYS A 67 4.63 -2.09 -15.56
C LYS A 67 3.67 -2.88 -14.65
N ALA A 68 3.70 -2.65 -13.35
CA ALA A 68 2.60 -3.14 -12.50
C ALA A 68 1.27 -2.50 -12.91
N ASP A 69 0.23 -3.32 -13.13
CA ASP A 69 -1.13 -2.80 -13.38
C ASP A 69 -1.81 -2.39 -12.08
N ILE A 70 -1.52 -3.11 -10.99
CA ILE A 70 -2.01 -2.83 -9.64
C ILE A 70 -0.86 -2.95 -8.63
N ILE A 71 -0.75 -1.95 -7.77
CA ILE A 71 0.18 -1.93 -6.65
C ILE A 71 -0.54 -2.36 -5.37
N LYS A 72 0.08 -3.27 -4.64
CA LYS A 72 -0.34 -3.73 -3.33
C LYS A 72 0.63 -3.26 -2.26
N GLN A 73 0.11 -2.53 -1.27
CA GLN A 73 0.89 -1.96 -0.18
C GLN A 73 0.15 -2.04 1.17
N LYS A 74 0.87 -2.02 2.29
CA LYS A 74 0.25 -1.83 3.61
C LYS A 74 -0.27 -0.40 3.78
N LEU A 75 -1.27 -0.21 4.64
CA LEU A 75 -1.68 1.15 4.95
C LEU A 75 -0.53 1.88 5.67
N PRO A 76 -0.25 3.16 5.35
CA PRO A 76 0.79 3.88 6.05
C PRO A 76 0.30 4.28 7.44
N GLU A 77 1.16 4.10 8.43
CA GLU A 77 0.87 4.43 9.85
C GLU A 77 1.70 5.62 10.34
N THR A 78 2.68 6.04 9.54
CA THR A 78 3.63 7.11 9.86
C THR A 78 4.13 7.78 8.58
N ASN A 79 5.01 8.76 8.72
CA ASN A 79 5.71 9.43 7.63
C ASN A 79 7.11 9.89 8.07
N GLY A 80 7.91 10.43 7.14
CA GLY A 80 9.21 11.01 7.45
C GLY A 80 10.36 10.01 7.52
N GLY A 81 10.19 8.81 6.95
CA GLY A 81 11.23 7.81 6.89
C GLY A 81 12.48 8.32 6.16
N PHE A 82 12.30 9.05 5.05
CA PHE A 82 13.43 9.63 4.32
C PHE A 82 14.24 10.61 5.17
N ARG A 83 13.56 11.46 5.95
CA ARG A 83 14.19 12.44 6.84
C ARG A 83 14.93 11.77 7.99
N ASP A 84 14.26 10.83 8.65
CA ASP A 84 14.71 10.30 9.93
C ASP A 84 15.77 9.20 9.75
N ILE A 85 15.71 8.43 8.64
CA ILE A 85 16.73 7.45 8.25
C ILE A 85 17.85 8.08 7.41
N LYS A 86 17.63 9.29 6.87
CA LYS A 86 18.57 10.00 5.97
C LYS A 86 18.87 9.23 4.68
N PHE A 87 17.85 8.55 4.14
CA PHE A 87 17.99 7.64 3.01
C PHE A 87 17.77 8.30 1.64
N ALA A 88 16.97 9.37 1.58
CA ALA A 88 16.62 10.02 0.32
C ALA A 88 16.54 11.55 0.46
N LYS A 89 16.29 12.22 -0.66
CA LYS A 89 16.07 13.67 -0.69
C LYS A 89 14.74 13.99 -0.03
N THR A 90 14.73 15.07 0.73
CA THR A 90 13.54 15.58 1.41
C THR A 90 13.42 17.09 1.20
N ASP A 91 12.18 17.57 1.23
CA ASP A 91 11.84 18.98 1.32
C ASP A 91 10.87 19.15 2.49
N PRO A 92 11.01 20.18 3.35
CA PRO A 92 10.06 20.43 4.43
C PRO A 92 8.60 20.46 3.97
N ALA A 93 8.33 20.97 2.76
CA ALA A 93 7.01 21.03 2.14
C ALA A 93 6.31 19.66 2.06
N MET A 94 7.08 18.57 1.91
CA MET A 94 6.54 17.21 1.86
C MET A 94 5.80 16.83 3.14
N TYR A 95 6.13 17.46 4.27
CA TYR A 95 5.63 17.11 5.59
C TYR A 95 4.76 18.21 6.22
N ASP A 96 4.97 19.49 5.86
CA ASP A 96 4.24 20.62 6.47
C ASP A 96 3.15 21.23 5.56
N LYS A 97 3.16 20.94 4.25
CA LYS A 97 2.23 21.55 3.26
C LYS A 97 1.51 20.54 2.38
N LEU A 98 2.20 19.49 1.95
CA LEU A 98 1.69 18.55 0.94
C LEU A 98 0.99 17.33 1.53
N THR A 99 1.07 17.13 2.85
CA THR A 99 0.38 16.07 3.58
C THR A 99 0.13 16.51 5.02
N THR A 100 -0.71 15.77 5.73
CA THR A 100 -0.85 15.84 7.18
C THR A 100 -0.64 14.45 7.79
N ASP A 101 -0.72 14.35 9.11
CA ASP A 101 -0.74 13.06 9.82
C ASP A 101 -2.10 12.33 9.71
N HIS A 102 -3.08 12.93 9.02
CA HIS A 102 -4.37 12.29 8.82
C HIS A 102 -4.20 11.02 7.94
N PRO A 103 -4.76 9.86 8.33
CA PRO A 103 -4.53 8.60 7.63
C PRO A 103 -4.91 8.62 6.13
N ILE A 104 -5.95 9.39 5.77
CA ILE A 104 -6.35 9.58 4.37
C ILE A 104 -5.27 10.32 3.58
N ASP A 105 -4.63 11.33 4.17
CA ASP A 105 -3.58 12.10 3.49
C ASP A 105 -2.31 11.26 3.32
N LEU A 106 -1.95 10.47 4.33
CA LEU A 106 -0.84 9.52 4.25
C LEU A 106 -1.08 8.45 3.19
N CYS A 107 -2.30 7.89 3.11
CA CYS A 107 -2.65 6.94 2.06
C CYS A 107 -2.67 7.62 0.68
N ARG A 108 -3.14 8.87 0.59
CA ARG A 108 -3.11 9.65 -0.64
C ARG A 108 -1.68 9.89 -1.12
N TYR A 109 -0.74 10.10 -0.21
CA TYR A 109 0.69 10.14 -0.53
C TYR A 109 1.12 8.87 -1.30
N GLN A 110 0.71 7.68 -0.86
CA GLN A 110 0.98 6.45 -1.61
C GLN A 110 0.33 6.44 -2.99
N VAL A 111 -0.94 6.89 -3.11
CA VAL A 111 -1.69 6.95 -4.37
C VAL A 111 -1.03 7.88 -5.38
N VAL A 112 -0.56 9.06 -4.96
CA VAL A 112 0.06 10.03 -5.89
C VAL A 112 1.35 9.48 -6.50
N ASN A 113 2.07 8.63 -5.78
CA ASN A 113 3.27 7.94 -6.27
C ASN A 113 2.96 6.82 -7.27
N ASN A 114 1.69 6.43 -7.42
CA ASN A 114 1.21 5.53 -8.47
C ASN A 114 0.72 6.30 -9.72
N TYR A 115 1.47 7.33 -10.11
CA TYR A 115 1.08 8.25 -11.19
C TYR A 115 -0.32 8.86 -10.98
N MET A 116 -0.54 9.45 -9.80
CA MET A 116 -1.84 10.05 -9.43
C MET A 116 -3.01 9.06 -9.49
N GLY A 117 -2.76 7.80 -9.12
CA GLY A 117 -3.76 6.72 -9.11
C GLY A 117 -4.02 6.08 -10.48
N LYS A 118 -3.27 6.45 -11.54
CA LYS A 118 -3.36 5.77 -12.84
C LYS A 118 -3.02 4.28 -12.73
N VAL A 119 -2.05 3.94 -11.88
CA VAL A 119 -1.81 2.56 -11.44
C VAL A 119 -2.57 2.36 -10.14
N GLY A 120 -3.50 1.39 -10.11
CA GLY A 120 -4.41 1.23 -8.97
C GLY A 120 -3.65 0.88 -7.68
N LEU A 121 -4.03 1.49 -6.56
CA LEU A 121 -3.51 1.14 -5.22
C LEU A 121 -4.54 0.34 -4.44
N ILE A 122 -4.16 -0.87 -4.05
CA ILE A 122 -4.93 -1.67 -3.10
C ILE A 122 -4.17 -1.80 -1.78
N ASN A 123 -4.83 -1.55 -0.64
CA ASN A 123 -4.21 -1.71 0.68
C ASN A 123 -4.46 -3.09 1.30
N SER A 124 -3.51 -3.57 2.12
CA SER A 124 -3.65 -4.76 2.97
C SER A 124 -4.83 -4.63 3.93
N GLY A 125 -5.54 -5.73 4.21
CA GLY A 125 -6.53 -5.73 5.30
C GLY A 125 -5.94 -5.80 6.70
N GLU A 126 -4.62 -5.58 6.84
CA GLU A 126 -3.83 -5.80 8.05
C GLU A 126 -3.91 -7.22 8.64
N ALA A 127 -3.17 -7.47 9.73
CA ALA A 127 -3.22 -8.73 10.46
C ALA A 127 -4.58 -8.92 11.14
N SER A 128 -4.96 -10.18 11.39
CA SER A 128 -6.17 -10.51 12.17
C SER A 128 -5.97 -10.13 13.63
N GLY A 129 -7.00 -9.56 14.26
CA GLY A 129 -7.05 -9.19 15.67
C GLY A 129 -8.49 -9.09 16.18
N ASP A 130 -8.66 -8.56 17.39
CA ASP A 130 -9.95 -8.59 18.10
C ASP A 130 -11.06 -7.76 17.42
N ASN A 131 -10.70 -6.77 16.59
CA ASN A 131 -11.61 -5.81 15.95
C ASN A 131 -11.61 -5.88 14.41
N ASP A 132 -11.45 -7.08 13.85
CA ASP A 132 -11.25 -7.30 12.41
C ASP A 132 -12.27 -6.62 11.47
N LEU A 133 -13.55 -6.59 11.84
CA LEU A 133 -14.58 -5.92 11.03
C LEU A 133 -14.40 -4.40 11.01
N ALA A 134 -14.17 -3.79 12.18
CA ALA A 134 -13.97 -2.35 12.29
C ALA A 134 -12.68 -1.92 11.58
N ASP A 135 -11.61 -2.71 11.72
CA ASP A 135 -10.32 -2.44 11.07
C ASP A 135 -10.41 -2.59 9.55
N ALA A 136 -11.15 -3.59 9.07
CA ALA A 136 -11.41 -3.78 7.65
C ALA A 136 -12.20 -2.61 7.07
N ALA A 137 -13.28 -2.19 7.74
CA ALA A 137 -14.06 -1.01 7.33
C ALA A 137 -13.22 0.26 7.32
N ARG A 138 -12.48 0.53 8.40
CA ARG A 138 -11.59 1.68 8.51
C ARG A 138 -10.57 1.72 7.38
N THR A 139 -9.92 0.59 7.09
CA THR A 139 -8.93 0.50 6.02
C THR A 139 -9.56 0.69 4.64
N ALA A 140 -10.74 0.11 4.41
CA ALA A 140 -11.49 0.30 3.17
C ALA A 140 -11.89 1.76 2.94
N VAL A 141 -12.39 2.42 3.99
CA VAL A 141 -12.77 3.83 3.93
C VAL A 141 -11.54 4.69 3.66
N ILE A 142 -10.43 4.49 4.38
CA ILE A 142 -9.20 5.28 4.17
C ILE A 142 -8.68 5.12 2.74
N ASN A 143 -8.55 3.88 2.25
CA ASN A 143 -8.06 3.62 0.89
C ASN A 143 -8.98 4.27 -0.16
N LYS A 144 -10.29 4.08 -0.07
CA LYS A 144 -11.26 4.67 -1.02
C LYS A 144 -11.19 6.20 -1.00
N ARG A 145 -11.28 6.82 0.17
CA ARG A 145 -11.25 8.28 0.32
C ARG A 145 -9.94 8.90 -0.19
N ALA A 146 -8.83 8.15 -0.09
CA ALA A 146 -7.52 8.57 -0.58
C ALA A 146 -7.36 8.46 -2.12
N GLY A 147 -8.26 7.76 -2.82
CA GLY A 147 -8.16 7.48 -4.25
C GLY A 147 -7.58 6.10 -4.59
N GLY A 148 -7.47 5.22 -3.61
CA GLY A 148 -7.18 3.80 -3.84
C GLY A 148 -8.39 3.06 -4.40
N THR A 149 -8.14 1.83 -4.86
CA THR A 149 -9.08 1.07 -5.70
C THR A 149 -9.52 -0.26 -5.08
N GLY A 150 -9.17 -0.54 -3.82
CA GLY A 150 -9.54 -1.82 -3.22
C GLY A 150 -8.67 -2.32 -2.09
N LEU A 151 -9.00 -3.53 -1.64
CA LEU A 151 -8.23 -4.28 -0.65
C LEU A 151 -8.00 -5.70 -1.18
N ILE A 152 -6.85 -6.27 -0.80
CA ILE A 152 -6.67 -7.73 -0.80
C ILE A 152 -6.58 -8.16 0.66
N VAL A 153 -7.51 -9.03 1.05
CA VAL A 153 -7.68 -9.61 2.37
C VAL A 153 -7.44 -11.12 2.28
N GLY A 154 -6.61 -11.63 3.19
CA GLY A 154 -6.27 -13.05 3.27
C GLY A 154 -6.72 -13.62 4.60
N ARG A 155 -5.75 -13.81 5.52
CA ARG A 155 -5.96 -14.39 6.86
C ARG A 155 -7.18 -13.82 7.60
N LYS A 156 -7.39 -12.50 7.53
CA LYS A 156 -8.53 -11.79 8.14
C LYS A 156 -9.91 -12.31 7.71
N SER A 157 -10.06 -12.75 6.46
CA SER A 157 -11.30 -13.35 5.97
C SER A 157 -11.32 -14.88 6.11
N PHE A 158 -10.20 -15.55 5.83
CA PHE A 158 -10.17 -17.00 5.65
C PHE A 158 -9.78 -17.82 6.88
N GLN A 159 -9.30 -17.20 7.96
CA GLN A 159 -9.02 -17.89 9.23
C GLN A 159 -10.19 -17.78 10.24
N ARG A 160 -11.36 -17.34 9.78
CA ARG A 160 -12.59 -17.17 10.56
C ARG A 160 -13.64 -18.19 10.14
N PRO A 161 -14.71 -18.40 10.95
CA PRO A 161 -15.87 -19.14 10.50
C PRO A 161 -16.39 -18.58 9.16
N MET A 162 -16.82 -19.47 8.25
CA MET A 162 -17.20 -19.11 6.87
C MET A 162 -18.16 -17.91 6.82
N LYS A 163 -19.20 -17.91 7.65
CA LYS A 163 -20.19 -16.82 7.72
C LYS A 163 -19.54 -15.47 8.05
N GLU A 164 -18.67 -15.46 9.04
CA GLU A 164 -17.97 -14.26 9.49
C GLU A 164 -16.96 -13.74 8.46
N GLY A 165 -16.27 -14.64 7.76
CA GLY A 165 -15.38 -14.29 6.66
C GLY A 165 -16.12 -13.66 5.48
N VAL A 166 -17.29 -14.22 5.12
CA VAL A 166 -18.19 -13.66 4.08
C VAL A 166 -18.70 -12.29 4.48
N GLU A 167 -19.16 -12.12 5.72
CA GLU A 167 -19.61 -10.81 6.23
C GLU A 167 -18.50 -9.75 6.13
N LEU A 168 -17.25 -10.11 6.44
CA LEU A 168 -16.11 -9.20 6.32
C LEU A 168 -15.83 -8.79 4.87
N LEU A 169 -15.94 -9.73 3.92
CA LEU A 169 -15.78 -9.42 2.50
C LEU A 169 -16.90 -8.51 1.97
N ASN A 170 -18.15 -8.79 2.35
CA ASN A 170 -19.29 -7.96 1.97
C ASN A 170 -19.17 -6.54 2.52
N LEU A 171 -18.76 -6.39 3.78
CA LEU A 171 -18.51 -5.07 4.38
C LEU A 171 -17.51 -4.24 3.58
N ILE A 172 -16.42 -4.86 3.11
CA ILE A 172 -15.45 -4.16 2.26
C ILE A 172 -16.10 -3.76 0.93
N GLN A 173 -16.84 -4.66 0.29
CA GLN A 173 -17.54 -4.38 -0.97
C GLN A 173 -18.54 -3.23 -0.81
N ASP A 174 -19.32 -3.22 0.28
CA ASP A 174 -20.30 -2.19 0.60
C ASP A 174 -19.63 -0.80 0.71
N VAL A 175 -18.43 -0.71 1.30
CA VAL A 175 -17.67 0.55 1.33
C VAL A 175 -17.33 1.04 -0.08
N TYR A 176 -16.90 0.16 -0.99
CA TYR A 176 -16.57 0.55 -2.37
C TYR A 176 -17.80 0.87 -3.21
N LEU A 177 -18.93 0.20 -2.98
CA LEU A 177 -20.20 0.45 -3.66
C LEU A 177 -20.96 1.67 -3.11
N ASN A 178 -20.67 2.11 -1.88
CA ASN A 178 -21.36 3.26 -1.27
C ASN A 178 -20.87 4.60 -1.86
N GLU A 179 -21.74 5.26 -2.61
CA GLU A 179 -21.46 6.56 -3.27
C GLU A 179 -21.26 7.73 -2.29
N GLU A 180 -21.74 7.63 -1.04
CA GLU A 180 -21.52 8.65 -0.01
C GLU A 180 -20.07 8.67 0.50
N ILE A 181 -19.33 7.57 0.31
CA ILE A 181 -17.90 7.50 0.61
C ILE A 181 -17.15 7.85 -0.68
N ASP A 182 -17.00 9.15 -0.93
CA ASP A 182 -16.29 9.69 -2.09
C ASP A 182 -14.82 10.06 -1.76
N LEU A 183 -14.11 10.68 -2.72
CA LEU A 183 -12.75 11.16 -2.49
C LEU A 183 -12.77 12.33 -1.49
N ALA A 184 -11.87 12.31 -0.49
CA ALA A 184 -11.73 13.39 0.48
C ALA A 184 -10.96 14.59 -0.06
#